data_AF-A0A2D8SGL1-F1
#
_entry.id   AF-A0A2D8SGL1-F1
#
_cell.length_a   1.000
_cell.length_b   1.000
_cell.length_c   1.000
_cell.angle_alpha   90.00
_cell.angle_beta   90.00
_cell.angle_gamma   90.00
#
_symmetry.space_group_name_H-M   'P 1'
#
loop_
_entity.id
_entity.type
_entity.pdbx_description
1 polymer ?
#
loop_
_entity_poly.entity_id
_entity_poly.type
_entity_poly.pdbx_seq_one_letter_code
_entity_poly.pdbx_strand_id
1 'polypeptide(L)'
;MGKNLTDHQPKKHRKIIHFLKNKLKIIIITLIILISVCTLCVAAYYYIPKYFEAKQKNRDATRKCKSYRALAEIAYGLYKEDPDGTEWQEKFEEAQKRQAQYKCTSVISISQ
;
A
#
# COMPACT_ATOMS: atom_id res chain seq x y z
N MET A 1 61.46 20.35 -46.77
CA MET A 1 60.04 19.93 -46.65
C MET A 1 59.90 19.09 -45.40
N GLY A 2 59.07 19.50 -44.45
CA GLY A 2 58.87 18.72 -43.22
C GLY A 2 58.07 19.52 -42.19
N LYS A 3 56.80 19.78 -42.47
CA LYS A 3 55.89 20.33 -41.45
C LYS A 3 55.56 19.19 -40.49
N ASN A 4 56.10 19.27 -39.28
CA ASN A 4 55.82 18.30 -38.22
C ASN A 4 54.37 18.48 -37.77
N LEU A 5 53.55 17.48 -38.04
CA LEU A 5 52.09 17.52 -37.99
C LEU A 5 51.58 16.92 -36.67
N THR A 6 52.02 17.43 -35.52
CA THR A 6 51.60 16.92 -34.21
C THR A 6 51.43 18.03 -33.17
N ASP A 7 50.57 19.03 -33.42
CA ASP A 7 50.19 19.99 -32.36
C ASP A 7 48.75 20.54 -32.47
N HIS A 8 47.77 19.70 -32.80
CA HIS A 8 46.39 20.20 -32.94
C HIS A 8 45.29 19.44 -32.19
N GLN A 9 45.62 18.60 -31.21
CA GLN A 9 44.62 17.80 -30.48
C GLN A 9 44.53 17.92 -28.93
N PRO A 10 45.22 18.81 -28.18
CA PRO A 10 45.07 18.84 -26.72
C PRO A 10 43.76 19.49 -26.23
N LYS A 11 43.23 20.49 -26.94
CA LYS A 11 42.01 21.23 -26.51
C LYS A 11 40.71 20.48 -26.81
N LYS A 12 40.65 19.73 -27.92
CA LYS A 12 39.44 18.99 -28.34
C LYS A 12 39.16 17.80 -27.41
N HIS A 13 40.20 17.02 -27.06
CA HIS A 13 40.08 15.90 -26.12
C HIS A 13 39.64 16.35 -24.71
N ARG A 14 40.16 17.47 -24.20
CA ARG A 14 39.79 17.98 -22.87
C ARG A 14 38.30 18.37 -22.78
N LYS A 15 37.72 18.95 -23.84
CA LYS A 15 36.29 19.27 -23.92
C LYS A 15 35.41 18.02 -23.95
N ILE A 16 35.81 16.99 -24.70
CA ILE A 16 35.06 15.72 -24.82
C ILE A 16 35.05 14.97 -23.48
N ILE A 17 36.20 14.88 -22.80
CA ILE A 17 36.31 14.24 -21.48
C ILE A 17 35.43 14.97 -20.44
N HIS A 18 35.43 16.30 -20.45
CA HIS A 18 34.59 17.08 -19.55
C HIS A 18 33.08 16.87 -19.81
N PHE A 19 32.68 16.80 -21.08
CA PHE A 19 31.29 16.52 -21.47
C PHE A 19 30.83 15.12 -21.04
N LEU A 20 31.65 14.09 -21.28
CA LEU A 20 31.39 12.72 -20.83
C LEU A 20 31.27 12.63 -19.30
N LYS A 21 32.14 13.33 -18.56
CA LYS A 21 32.10 13.37 -17.10
C LYS A 21 30.83 14.03 -16.57
N ASN A 22 30.33 15.09 -17.22
CA ASN A 22 29.06 15.71 -16.84
C ASN A 22 27.85 14.82 -17.17
N LYS A 23 27.85 14.13 -18.32
CA LYS A 23 26.79 13.17 -18.66
C LYS A 23 26.78 11.98 -17.69
N LEU A 24 27.94 11.45 -17.33
CA LEU A 24 28.08 10.38 -16.34
C LEU A 24 27.58 10.80 -14.95
N LYS A 25 27.92 12.02 -14.50
CA LYS A 25 27.40 12.56 -13.23
C LYS A 25 25.87 12.62 -13.22
N ILE A 26 25.26 13.08 -14.31
CA ILE A 26 23.79 13.12 -14.42
C ILE A 26 23.20 11.72 -14.30
N ILE A 27 23.74 10.74 -15.03
CA ILE A 27 23.30 9.34 -14.96
C ILE A 27 23.39 8.80 -13.53
N ILE A 28 24.51 9.05 -12.84
CA ILE A 28 24.70 8.60 -11.45
C ILE A 28 23.66 9.23 -10.52
N ILE A 29 23.41 10.55 -10.63
CA ILE A 29 22.40 11.23 -9.82
C ILE A 29 21.01 10.65 -10.09
N THR A 30 20.65 10.42 -11.35
CA THR A 30 19.37 9.80 -11.72
C THR A 30 19.23 8.41 -11.11
N LEU A 31 20.27 7.58 -11.16
CA LEU A 31 20.26 6.23 -10.57
C LEU A 31 20.08 6.28 -9.04
N ILE A 32 20.78 7.20 -8.35
CA ILE A 32 20.64 7.37 -6.90
C ILE A 32 19.21 7.76 -6.53
N ILE A 33 18.62 8.70 -7.26
CA ILE A 33 17.22 9.11 -7.03
C ILE A 33 16.28 7.94 -7.25
N LEU A 34 16.48 7.17 -8.32
CA LEU A 34 15.62 6.04 -8.66
C LEU A 34 15.70 4.93 -7.59
N ILE A 35 16.91 4.61 -7.12
CA ILE A 35 17.11 3.67 -6.00
C ILE A 35 16.45 4.19 -4.73
N SER A 36 16.61 5.47 -4.41
CA SER A 36 16.00 6.10 -3.23
C SER A 36 14.46 6.02 -3.27
N VAL A 37 13.86 6.27 -4.43
CA VAL A 37 12.40 6.13 -4.59
C VAL A 37 11.98 4.66 -4.42
N CYS A 38 12.71 3.72 -5.04
CA CYS A 38 12.41 2.29 -4.89
C CYS A 38 12.48 1.82 -3.43
N THR A 39 13.49 2.24 -2.67
CA THR A 39 13.60 1.85 -1.25
C THR A 39 12.46 2.42 -0.42
N LEU A 40 12.04 3.67 -0.66
CA LEU A 40 10.88 4.26 -0.01
C LEU A 40 9.58 3.52 -0.34
N CYS A 41 9.38 3.12 -1.60
CA CYS A 41 8.22 2.33 -2.00
C CYS A 41 8.18 0.97 -1.31
N VAL A 42 9.31 0.26 -1.23
CA VAL A 42 9.40 -1.04 -0.53
C VAL A 42 9.11 -0.88 0.96
N ALA A 43 9.67 0.15 1.59
CA ALA A 43 9.38 0.45 2.99
C ALA A 43 7.89 0.74 3.19
N ALA A 44 7.30 1.62 2.39
CA ALA A 44 5.88 1.94 2.43
C ALA A 44 5.01 0.68 2.27
N TYR A 45 5.34 -0.18 1.31
CA TYR A 45 4.64 -1.45 1.08
C TYR A 45 4.66 -2.37 2.31
N TYR A 46 5.75 -2.39 3.08
CA TYR A 46 5.85 -3.23 4.27
C TYR A 46 5.19 -2.60 5.51
N TYR A 47 5.39 -1.30 5.74
CA TYR A 47 4.93 -0.64 6.98
C TYR A 47 3.47 -0.19 6.95
N ILE A 48 2.97 0.23 5.78
CA ILE A 48 1.60 0.77 5.66
C ILE A 48 0.55 -0.31 5.99
N PRO A 49 0.57 -1.53 5.42
CA PRO A 49 -0.39 -2.56 5.76
C PRO A 49 -0.36 -2.93 7.24
N LYS A 50 0.84 -3.12 7.80
CA LYS A 50 1.03 -3.45 9.22
C LYS A 50 0.46 -2.39 10.16
N TYR A 51 0.60 -1.11 9.82
CA TYR A 51 0.00 -0.02 10.58
C TYR A 51 -1.53 -0.07 10.54
N PHE A 52 -2.12 -0.32 9.36
CA PHE A 52 -3.57 -0.43 9.22
C PHE A 52 -4.13 -1.67 9.93
N GLU A 53 -3.44 -2.81 9.89
CA GLU A 53 -3.80 -4.01 10.63
C GLU A 53 -3.82 -3.77 12.14
N ALA A 54 -2.78 -3.15 12.69
CA ALA A 54 -2.72 -2.81 14.11
C ALA A 54 -3.86 -1.86 14.51
N LYS A 55 -4.13 -0.86 13.66
CA LYS A 55 -5.25 0.07 13.86
C LYS A 55 -6.60 -0.64 13.80
N GLN A 56 -6.76 -1.59 12.88
CA GLN A 56 -7.98 -2.37 12.75
C GLN A 56 -8.19 -3.30 13.94
N LYS A 57 -7.13 -3.98 14.40
CA LYS A 57 -7.14 -4.81 15.60
C LYS A 57 -7.61 -4.03 16.83
N ASN A 58 -7.12 -2.79 16.99
CA ASN A 58 -7.55 -1.93 18.09
C ASN A 58 -9.02 -1.51 17.97
N ARG A 59 -9.52 -1.19 16.76
CA ARG A 59 -10.95 -0.92 16.54
C ARG A 59 -11.81 -2.15 16.86
N ASP A 60 -11.39 -3.30 16.38
CA ASP A 60 -12.07 -4.57 16.57
C ASP A 60 -12.11 -5.02 18.04
N ALA A 61 -11.17 -4.57 18.86
CA ALA A 61 -11.15 -4.82 20.30
C ALA A 61 -12.15 -3.95 21.08
N THR A 62 -12.69 -2.88 20.47
CA THR A 62 -13.65 -1.99 21.14
C THR A 62 -14.98 -2.70 21.42
N ARG A 63 -15.69 -2.23 22.46
CA ARG A 63 -17.04 -2.72 22.80
C ARG A 63 -18.01 -2.63 21.62
N LYS A 64 -17.84 -1.61 20.77
CA LYS A 64 -18.66 -1.37 19.58
C LYS A 64 -18.56 -2.51 18.57
N CYS A 65 -17.33 -2.90 18.21
CA CYS A 65 -17.12 -4.01 17.28
C CYS A 65 -17.43 -5.38 17.89
N LYS A 66 -17.23 -5.55 19.20
CA LYS A 66 -17.70 -6.75 19.91
C LYS A 66 -19.24 -6.88 19.86
N SER A 67 -19.95 -5.77 20.05
CA SER A 67 -21.42 -5.77 19.95
C SER A 67 -21.92 -6.07 18.54
N TYR A 68 -21.24 -5.56 17.50
CA TYR A 68 -21.50 -5.96 16.12
C TYR A 68 -21.34 -7.47 15.94
N ARG A 69 -20.21 -8.05 16.39
CA ARG A 69 -19.95 -9.49 16.23
C ARG A 69 -21.02 -10.35 16.90
N ALA A 70 -21.41 -9.99 18.12
CA ALA A 70 -22.48 -10.69 18.84
C ALA A 70 -23.82 -10.66 18.06
N LEU A 71 -24.19 -9.51 17.48
CA LEU A 71 -25.40 -9.41 16.66
C LEU A 71 -25.29 -10.23 15.37
N ALA A 72 -24.12 -10.22 14.72
CA ALA A 72 -23.88 -11.01 13.53
C ALA A 72 -23.98 -12.51 13.83
N GLU A 73 -23.45 -12.97 14.97
CA GLU A 73 -23.56 -14.35 15.44
C GLU A 73 -25.02 -14.75 15.72
N ILE A 74 -25.79 -13.87 16.35
CA ILE A 74 -27.23 -14.10 16.57
C ILE A 74 -27.97 -14.22 15.24
N ALA A 75 -27.73 -13.30 14.31
CA ALA A 75 -28.33 -13.34 12.98
C ALA A 75 -27.98 -14.64 12.25
N TYR A 76 -26.74 -15.08 12.31
CA TYR A 76 -26.31 -16.34 11.70
C TYR A 76 -26.93 -17.57 12.38
N GLY A 77 -27.09 -17.55 13.70
CA GLY A 77 -27.80 -18.60 14.44
C GLY A 77 -29.25 -18.73 13.96
N LEU A 78 -29.96 -17.60 13.88
CA LEU A 78 -31.33 -17.55 13.38
C LEU A 78 -31.44 -18.03 11.92
N TYR A 79 -30.52 -17.59 11.05
CA TYR A 79 -30.49 -18.04 9.66
C TYR A 79 -30.28 -19.56 9.53
N LYS A 80 -29.45 -20.14 10.42
CA LYS A 80 -29.21 -21.58 10.42
C LYS A 80 -30.42 -22.39 10.90
N GLU A 81 -31.19 -21.82 11.82
CA GLU A 81 -32.41 -22.44 12.36
C GLU A 81 -33.59 -22.32 11.40
N ASP A 82 -33.79 -21.14 10.83
CA ASP A 82 -34.85 -20.84 9.87
C ASP A 82 -34.34 -19.90 8.75
N PRO A 83 -33.83 -20.47 7.64
CA PRO A 83 -33.30 -19.68 6.52
C PRO A 83 -34.37 -18.82 5.82
N ASP A 84 -35.63 -19.28 5.81
CA ASP A 84 -36.75 -18.61 5.15
C ASP A 84 -37.44 -17.58 6.06
N GLY A 85 -37.12 -17.61 7.36
CA GLY A 85 -37.59 -16.65 8.35
C GLY A 85 -37.08 -15.23 8.11
N THR A 86 -37.84 -14.22 8.53
CA THR A 86 -37.45 -12.81 8.37
C THR A 86 -36.64 -12.28 9.55
N GLU A 87 -36.64 -12.97 10.69
CA GLU A 87 -36.03 -12.49 11.94
C GLU A 87 -34.51 -12.34 11.82
N TRP A 88 -33.85 -13.28 11.13
CA TRP A 88 -32.40 -13.20 10.91
C TRP A 88 -32.02 -12.02 10.03
N GLN A 89 -32.88 -11.61 9.09
CA GLN A 89 -32.62 -10.53 8.14
C GLN A 89 -32.52 -9.18 8.87
N GLU A 90 -33.45 -8.91 9.79
CA GLU A 90 -33.45 -7.68 10.59
C GLU A 90 -32.19 -7.58 11.46
N LYS A 91 -31.82 -8.69 12.12
CA LYS A 91 -30.61 -8.75 12.95
C LYS A 91 -29.34 -8.61 12.13
N PHE A 92 -29.31 -9.19 10.93
CA PHE A 92 -28.20 -9.06 10.01
C PHE A 92 -28.06 -7.63 9.50
N GLU A 93 -29.14 -6.96 9.13
CA GLU A 93 -29.13 -5.57 8.69
C GLU A 93 -28.64 -4.63 9.80
N GLU A 94 -29.10 -4.85 11.04
CA GLU A 94 -28.61 -4.10 12.20
C GLU A 94 -27.11 -4.32 12.43
N ALA A 95 -26.64 -5.57 12.31
CA ALA A 95 -25.22 -5.89 12.41
C ALA A 95 -24.41 -5.17 11.32
N GLN A 96 -24.87 -5.18 10.06
CA GLN A 96 -24.22 -4.50 8.95
C GLN A 96 -24.17 -2.98 9.13
N LYS A 97 -25.25 -2.37 9.63
CA LYS A 97 -25.27 -0.93 9.98
C LYS A 97 -24.19 -0.60 11.02
N ARG A 98 -24.06 -1.41 12.08
CA ARG A 98 -23.04 -1.22 13.13
C ARG A 98 -21.63 -1.49 12.60
N GLN A 99 -21.45 -2.48 11.73
CA GLN A 99 -20.17 -2.76 11.07
C GLN A 99 -19.69 -1.55 10.28
N ALA A 100 -20.56 -0.98 9.44
CA ALA A 100 -20.25 0.19 8.63
C ALA A 100 -19.98 1.44 9.49
N GLN A 101 -20.81 1.67 10.52
CA GLN A 101 -20.69 2.81 11.42
C GLN A 101 -19.35 2.81 12.18
N TYR A 102 -18.91 1.64 12.65
CA TYR A 102 -17.72 1.51 13.49
C TYR A 102 -16.48 1.04 12.72
N LYS A 103 -16.61 0.77 11.43
CA LYS A 103 -15.53 0.32 10.53
C LYS A 103 -14.86 -0.96 11.04
N CYS A 104 -15.66 -1.87 11.57
CA CYS A 104 -15.22 -3.17 12.09
C CYS A 104 -14.88 -4.12 10.94
N THR A 105 -14.02 -5.10 11.21
CA THR A 105 -13.77 -6.19 10.25
C THR A 105 -15.01 -7.08 10.14
N SER A 106 -15.45 -7.38 8.91
CA SER A 106 -16.55 -8.31 8.68
C SER A 106 -16.18 -9.72 9.15
N VAL A 107 -17.03 -10.34 9.97
CA VAL A 107 -16.79 -11.70 10.48
C VAL A 107 -17.68 -12.77 9.83
N ILE A 108 -18.81 -12.37 9.25
CA ILE A 108 -19.79 -13.30 8.68
C ILE A 108 -20.20 -12.79 7.31
N SER A 109 -20.13 -13.67 6.32
CA SER A 109 -20.72 -13.49 4.99
C SER A 109 -21.91 -14.44 4.87
N ILE A 110 -23.09 -14.02 5.31
CA ILE A 110 -24.33 -14.68 4.88
C ILE A 110 -24.51 -14.19 3.44
N SER A 111 -24.21 -15.05 2.47
CA SER A 111 -24.55 -14.76 1.08
C SER A 111 -26.07 -14.77 1.00
N GLN A 112 -26.65 -13.59 0.78
CA GLN A 112 -28.03 -13.48 0.33
C GLN A 112 -28.18 -14.16 -1.03
#